data_AF-F2DA03-F1
#
_entry.id   AF-F2DA03-F1
#
_cell.length_a   1.000
_cell.length_b   1.000
_cell.length_c   1.000
_cell.angle_alpha   90.00
_cell.angle_beta   90.00
_cell.angle_gamma   90.00
#
_symmetry.space_group_name_H-M   'P 1'
#
loop_
_entity.id
_entity.type
_entity.pdbx_description
1 polymer ?
#
loop_
_entity_poly.entity_id
_entity_poly.type
_entity_poly.pdbx_seq_one_letter_code
_entity_poly.pdbx_strand_id
1 'polypeptide(L)'
;MVVPLACLHLQEIMNYFTYKATQTVLYQLYEMNPPAYTWLYNYLVVNDAKEGVHFLRTLSKERQDLAERVMVTRLHLYGRWIKKCDHTKMYERISNENLELMRERLMETVVWPTDDTNTSDKQD
;
A
#
# COMPACT_ATOMS: atom_id res chain seq x y z
N MET A 1 12.81 -26.06 2.66
CA MET A 1 12.87 -24.82 3.47
C MET A 1 11.57 -24.06 3.27
N VAL A 2 10.58 -24.27 4.13
CA VAL A 2 9.36 -23.45 4.12
C VAL A 2 9.65 -22.31 5.10
N VAL A 3 9.96 -21.13 4.58
CA VAL A 3 9.96 -19.92 5.41
C VAL A 3 8.51 -19.74 5.89
N PRO A 4 8.24 -19.67 7.20
CA PRO A 4 6.87 -19.62 7.70
C PRO A 4 6.13 -18.43 7.08
N LEU A 5 4.89 -18.63 6.63
CA LEU A 5 4.05 -17.63 5.94
C LEU A 5 3.99 -16.28 6.70
N ALA A 6 4.05 -16.31 8.04
CA ALA A 6 4.14 -15.12 8.88
C ALA A 6 5.39 -14.24 8.60
N CYS A 7 6.52 -14.86 8.25
CA CYS A 7 7.75 -14.17 7.92
C CYS A 7 7.67 -13.46 6.55
N LEU A 8 6.94 -14.02 5.59
CA LEU A 8 6.70 -13.38 4.28
C LEU A 8 5.87 -12.09 4.43
N HIS A 9 4.76 -12.13 5.18
CA HIS A 9 3.94 -10.93 5.38
C HIS A 9 4.66 -9.80 6.13
N LEU A 10 5.51 -10.15 7.11
CA LEU A 10 6.35 -9.15 7.80
C LEU A 10 7.37 -8.51 6.86
N GLN A 11 7.95 -9.30 5.95
CA GLN A 11 8.90 -8.80 4.95
C GLN A 11 8.23 -7.77 4.03
N GLU A 12 7.01 -8.04 3.56
CA GLU A 12 6.24 -7.11 2.72
C GLU A 12 5.98 -5.77 3.42
N ILE A 13 5.62 -5.80 4.71
CA ILE A 13 5.42 -4.58 5.51
C ILE A 13 6.74 -3.79 5.62
N MET A 14 7.85 -4.47 5.91
CA MET A 14 9.16 -3.82 6.01
C MET A 14 9.62 -3.22 4.67
N ASN A 15 9.37 -3.93 3.57
CA ASN A 15 9.66 -3.48 2.22
C ASN A 15 8.83 -2.24 1.87
N TYR A 16 7.53 -2.25 2.18
CA TYR A 16 6.66 -1.09 2.00
C TYR A 16 7.17 0.14 2.76
N PHE A 17 7.58 0.01 4.02
CA PHE A 17 8.14 1.15 4.76
C PHE A 17 9.47 1.63 4.20
N THR A 18 10.28 0.75 3.61
CA THR A 18 11.51 1.15 2.90
C THR A 18 11.19 1.97 1.67
N TYR A 19 10.24 1.51 0.85
CA TYR A 19 9.74 2.25 -0.29
C TYR A 19 9.17 3.61 0.12
N LYS A 20 8.26 3.66 1.10
CA LYS A 20 7.65 4.92 1.56
C LYS A 20 8.68 5.89 2.13
N ALA A 21 9.64 5.42 2.92
CA ALA A 21 10.72 6.24 3.44
C ALA A 21 11.58 6.84 2.32
N THR A 22 11.90 6.04 1.32
CA THR A 22 12.66 6.49 0.14
C THR A 22 11.93 7.60 -0.60
N GLN A 23 10.62 7.45 -0.83
CA GLN A 23 9.78 8.50 -1.43
C GLN A 23 9.74 9.78 -0.56
N THR A 24 9.67 9.63 0.77
CA THR A 24 9.73 10.78 1.70
C THR A 24 11.07 11.50 1.64
N VAL A 25 12.19 10.77 1.63
CA VAL A 25 13.54 11.35 1.50
C VAL A 25 13.68 12.04 0.14
N LEU A 26 13.18 11.43 -0.94
CA LEU A 26 13.19 12.03 -2.27
C LEU A 26 12.44 13.37 -2.28
N TYR A 27 11.23 13.42 -1.71
CA TYR A 27 10.47 14.67 -1.57
C TYR A 27 11.23 15.74 -0.77
N GLN A 28 11.86 15.38 0.35
CA GLN A 28 12.66 16.32 1.14
C GLN A 28 13.88 16.84 0.38
N LEU A 29 14.53 15.98 -0.41
CA LEU A 29 15.69 16.35 -1.22
C LEU A 29 15.32 17.30 -2.36
N TYR A 30 14.13 17.16 -2.93
CA TYR A 30 13.65 18.06 -3.99
C TYR A 30 13.71 19.53 -3.54
N GLU A 31 13.29 19.81 -2.30
CA GLU A 31 13.28 21.17 -1.75
C GLU A 31 14.64 21.62 -1.20
N MET A 32 15.42 20.70 -0.60
CA MET A 32 16.59 21.05 0.23
C MET A 32 17.94 20.76 -0.42
N ASN A 33 18.01 19.84 -1.38
CA ASN A 33 19.25 19.42 -2.03
C ASN A 33 18.98 18.80 -3.43
N PRO A 34 18.76 19.64 -4.45
CA PRO A 34 18.43 19.20 -5.81
C PRO A 34 19.46 18.25 -6.46
N PRO A 35 20.79 18.40 -6.24
CA PRO A 35 21.77 17.43 -6.75
C PRO A 35 21.58 16.02 -6.16
N ALA A 36 21.38 15.91 -4.85
CA ALA A 36 21.15 14.61 -4.21
C ALA A 36 19.78 14.02 -4.58
N TYR A 37 18.76 14.87 -4.81
CA TYR A 37 17.48 14.44 -5.39
C TYR A 37 17.69 13.78 -6.76
N THR A 38 18.39 14.47 -7.67
CA THR A 38 18.61 13.99 -9.04
C THR A 38 19.36 12.65 -9.03
N TRP A 39 20.38 12.53 -8.19
CA TRP A 39 21.13 11.29 -8.02
C TRP A 39 20.22 10.15 -7.53
N LEU A 40 19.47 10.38 -6.44
CA LEU A 40 18.60 9.35 -5.87
C LEU A 40 17.46 8.96 -6.82
N TYR A 41 16.89 9.92 -7.53
CA TYR A 41 15.86 9.68 -8.55
C TYR A 41 16.39 8.73 -9.63
N ASN A 42 17.54 9.04 -10.22
CA ASN A 42 18.16 8.20 -11.25
C ASN A 42 18.53 6.81 -10.70
N TYR A 43 18.99 6.73 -9.45
CA TYR A 43 19.28 5.46 -8.78
C TYR A 43 18.04 4.57 -8.69
N LEU A 44 16.87 5.14 -8.39
CA LEU A 44 15.60 4.42 -8.26
C LEU A 44 15.01 3.94 -9.60
N VAL A 45 15.47 4.48 -10.73
CA VAL A 45 15.05 4.00 -12.05
C VAL A 45 15.50 2.55 -12.29
N VAL A 46 16.65 2.17 -11.72
CA VAL A 46 17.26 0.85 -11.94
C VAL A 46 17.38 0.00 -10.67
N ASN A 47 17.05 0.54 -9.49
CA ASN A 47 17.04 -0.17 -8.22
C ASN A 47 15.68 -0.01 -7.53
N ASP A 48 14.96 -1.12 -7.30
CA ASP A 48 13.65 -1.07 -6.67
C ASP A 48 13.74 -1.01 -5.13
N ALA A 49 13.29 0.09 -4.53
CA ALA A 49 13.21 0.25 -3.08
C ALA A 49 12.26 -0.76 -2.40
N LYS A 50 11.38 -1.43 -3.14
CA LYS A 50 10.55 -2.54 -2.64
C LYS A 50 11.35 -3.81 -2.35
N GLU A 51 12.58 -3.94 -2.83
CA GLU A 51 13.49 -5.01 -2.44
C GLU A 51 14.04 -4.83 -0.99
N GLY A 52 13.69 -3.72 -0.35
CA GLY A 52 13.86 -3.52 1.09
C GLY A 52 15.33 -3.54 1.53
N VAL A 53 15.73 -4.61 2.24
CA VAL A 53 17.08 -4.73 2.79
C VAL A 53 18.13 -4.86 1.69
N HIS A 54 17.81 -5.49 0.56
CA HIS A 54 18.76 -5.59 -0.56
C HIS A 54 19.09 -4.20 -1.11
N PHE A 55 18.05 -3.42 -1.43
CA PHE A 55 18.16 -2.02 -1.83
C PHE A 55 18.98 -1.17 -0.86
N LEU A 56 18.77 -1.32 0.46
CA LEU A 56 19.53 -0.54 1.44
C LEU A 56 21.02 -0.92 1.48
N ARG A 57 21.36 -2.19 1.25
CA ARG A 57 22.76 -2.65 1.20
C ARG A 57 23.49 -2.15 -0.03
N THR A 58 22.81 -2.08 -1.18
CA THR A 58 23.40 -1.54 -2.42
C THR A 58 23.51 -0.02 -2.30
N LEU A 59 22.46 0.66 -1.85
CA LEU A 59 22.47 2.10 -1.62
C LEU A 59 23.55 2.52 -0.62
N SER A 60 23.75 1.78 0.47
CA SER A 60 24.78 2.13 1.48
C SER A 60 26.21 2.05 0.94
N LYS A 61 26.45 1.23 -0.09
CA LYS A 61 27.77 1.11 -0.73
C LYS A 61 28.06 2.28 -1.67
N GLU A 62 27.03 2.82 -2.31
CA GLU A 62 27.17 3.90 -3.29
C GLU A 62 27.02 5.29 -2.65
N ARG A 63 26.03 5.45 -1.76
CA ARG A 63 25.68 6.69 -1.08
C ARG A 63 25.18 6.42 0.34
N GLN A 64 26.14 6.23 1.24
CA GLN A 64 25.88 5.95 2.65
C GLN A 64 24.99 7.01 3.32
N ASP A 65 25.23 8.29 3.02
CA ASP A 65 24.44 9.41 3.54
C ASP A 65 22.94 9.27 3.23
N LEU A 66 22.60 8.85 2.01
CA LEU A 66 21.22 8.64 1.60
C LEU A 66 20.63 7.37 2.22
N ALA A 67 21.42 6.29 2.28
CA ALA A 67 20.99 5.05 2.91
C ALA A 67 20.60 5.25 4.38
N GLU A 68 21.45 5.94 5.15
CA GLU A 68 21.19 6.23 6.56
C GLU A 68 19.92 7.06 6.76
N ARG A 69 19.71 8.09 5.92
CA ARG A 69 18.47 8.88 5.95
C ARG A 69 17.24 8.03 5.69
N VAL A 70 17.29 7.11 4.71
CA VAL A 70 16.19 6.19 4.45
C VAL A 70 15.97 5.25 5.64
N MET A 71 17.04 4.70 6.23
CA MET A 71 16.96 3.79 7.38
C MET A 71 16.28 4.44 8.60
N VAL A 72 16.68 5.67 8.96
CA VAL A 72 16.05 6.42 10.06
C VAL A 72 14.58 6.74 9.72
N THR A 73 14.32 7.17 8.48
CA THR A 73 12.98 7.54 8.04
C THR A 73 12.02 6.36 8.05
N ARG A 74 12.44 5.16 7.59
CA ARG A 74 11.56 3.96 7.63
C ARG A 74 11.22 3.55 9.05
N LEU A 75 12.17 3.66 9.98
CA LEU A 75 11.91 3.38 11.39
C LEU A 75 10.92 4.39 11.98
N HIS A 76 11.11 5.67 11.67
CA HIS A 76 10.19 6.74 12.11
C HIS A 76 8.77 6.55 11.56
N LEU A 77 8.63 6.24 10.27
CA LEU A 77 7.32 5.98 9.64
C LEU A 77 6.62 4.77 10.27
N TYR A 78 7.35 3.67 10.50
CA TYR A 78 6.81 2.50 11.18
C TYR A 78 6.36 2.83 12.61
N GLY A 79 7.18 3.56 13.37
CA GLY A 79 6.84 3.99 14.73
C GLY A 79 5.62 4.91 14.81
N ARG A 80 5.37 5.72 13.77
CA ARG A 80 4.12 6.50 13.66
C ARG A 80 2.92 5.64 13.27
N TRP A 81 3.13 4.66 12.39
CA TRP A 81 2.06 3.77 11.93
C TRP A 81 1.56 2.87 13.05
N ILE A 82 2.44 2.24 13.82
CA ILE A 82 2.05 1.33 14.90
C ILE A 82 1.21 2.02 15.98
N LYS A 83 1.45 3.32 16.22
CA LYS A 83 0.65 4.14 17.15
C LYS A 83 -0.76 4.44 16.64
N LYS A 84 -0.99 4.36 15.33
CA LYS A 84 -2.29 4.61 14.68
C LYS A 84 -2.98 3.33 14.22
N CYS A 85 -2.25 2.24 14.09
CA CYS A 85 -2.76 0.98 13.59
C CYS A 85 -3.62 0.32 14.66
N ASP A 86 -4.93 0.39 14.47
CA ASP A 86 -5.91 -0.37 15.24
C ASP A 86 -6.28 -1.61 14.43
N HIS A 87 -5.78 -2.77 14.85
CA HIS A 87 -5.99 -4.04 14.15
C HIS A 87 -7.48 -4.40 14.06
N THR A 88 -8.29 -4.06 15.06
CA THR A 88 -9.74 -4.30 15.08
C THR A 88 -10.43 -3.48 13.99
N LYS A 89 -10.09 -2.18 13.89
CA LYS A 89 -10.64 -1.31 12.84
C LYS A 89 -10.19 -1.73 11.45
N MET A 90 -8.98 -2.26 11.30
CA MET A 90 -8.52 -2.78 10.01
C MET A 90 -9.34 -3.99 9.58
N TYR A 91 -9.60 -4.93 10.51
CA TYR A 91 -10.46 -6.08 10.24
C TYR A 91 -11.87 -5.64 9.84
N GLU A 92 -12.48 -4.73 10.62
CA GLU A 92 -13.82 -4.21 10.34
C GLU A 92 -13.90 -3.54 8.96
N ARG A 93 -12.89 -2.72 8.63
CA ARG A 93 -12.82 -2.05 7.33
C ARG A 93 -12.78 -3.04 6.17
N ILE A 94 -11.88 -4.03 6.22
CA ILE A 94 -11.79 -5.06 5.17
C ILE A 94 -13.10 -5.84 5.07
N SER A 95 -13.70 -6.19 6.21
CA SER A 95 -14.98 -6.90 6.24
C SER A 95 -16.10 -6.09 5.59
N ASN A 96 -16.17 -4.78 5.86
CA ASN A 96 -17.19 -3.89 5.31
C ASN A 96 -17.00 -3.69 3.80
N GLU A 97 -15.77 -3.45 3.34
CA GLU A 97 -15.42 -3.34 1.92
C GLU A 97 -15.82 -4.63 1.15
N ASN A 98 -15.55 -5.80 1.71
CA ASN A 98 -15.97 -7.08 1.11
C ASN A 98 -17.50 -7.21 1.00
N LEU A 99 -18.22 -6.75 2.03
CA LEU A 99 -19.68 -6.80 2.07
C LEU A 99 -20.30 -5.87 1.03
N GLU A 100 -19.75 -4.66 0.87
CA GLU A 100 -20.16 -3.70 -0.17
C GLU A 100 -19.98 -4.28 -1.56
N LEU A 101 -18.81 -4.87 -1.87
CA LEU A 101 -18.57 -5.53 -3.15
C LEU A 101 -19.59 -6.65 -3.44
N MET A 102 -19.94 -7.44 -2.41
CA MET A 102 -20.98 -8.46 -2.57
C MET A 102 -22.37 -7.86 -2.83
N ARG A 103 -22.72 -6.75 -2.16
CA ARG A 103 -23.98 -6.03 -2.41
C ARG A 103 -24.04 -5.47 -3.82
N GLU A 104 -22.96 -4.87 -4.30
CA GLU A 104 -22.85 -4.34 -5.67
C GLU A 104 -23.10 -5.45 -6.70
N ARG A 105 -22.42 -6.59 -6.54
CA ARG A 105 -22.60 -7.76 -7.41
C ARG A 105 -24.02 -8.30 -7.40
N LEU A 106 -24.69 -8.28 -6.25
CA LEU A 106 -26.10 -8.68 -6.15
C LEU A 106 -26.99 -7.71 -6.94
N MET A 107 -26.80 -6.40 -6.77
CA MET A 107 -27.60 -5.40 -7.51
C MET A 107 -27.43 -5.50 -9.03
N GLU A 108 -26.24 -5.85 -9.51
CA GLU A 108 -25.99 -6.05 -10.95
C GLU A 108 -26.70 -7.29 -11.53
N THR A 109 -26.94 -8.32 -10.72
CA THR A 109 -27.40 -9.64 -11.19
C THR A 109 -28.85 -9.95 -10.86
N VAL A 110 -29.44 -9.23 -9.91
CA VAL A 110 -30.85 -9.41 -9.52
C VAL A 110 -31.76 -8.87 -10.63
N VAL A 111 -32.57 -9.76 -11.20
CA VAL A 111 -33.72 -9.39 -12.03
C VAL A 111 -34.86 -9.01 -11.08
N TRP A 112 -35.17 -7.72 -11.03
CA TRP A 112 -36.32 -7.24 -10.28
C TRP A 112 -37.60 -7.63 -11.03
N PRO A 113 -38.62 -8.18 -10.35
CA PRO A 113 -39.94 -8.31 -10.95
C PRO A 113 -40.39 -6.92 -11.40
N THR A 114 -40.64 -6.73 -12.69
CA THR A 114 -41.35 -5.53 -13.13
C THR A 114 -42.73 -5.56 -12.51
N ASP A 115 -43.19 -4.40 -12.05
CA ASP A 115 -44.50 -4.18 -11.42
C ASP A 115 -45.61 -4.27 -12.49
N ASP A 116 -45.60 -5.32 -13.31
CA ASP A 116 -46.64 -5.64 -14.30
C ASP A 116 -47.80 -6.36 -13.60
N THR A 117 -48.32 -5.74 -12.55
CA THR A 117 -49.60 -6.12 -11.90
C THR A 117 -50.63 -5.00 -12.04
N ASN A 118 -50.65 -4.31 -13.19
CA ASN A 118 -51.76 -3.44 -13.54
C ASN A 118 -52.17 -3.64 -15.01
N THR A 119 -53.46 -3.88 -15.17
CA THR A 119 -54.30 -3.81 -16.38
C THR A 119 -54.37 -5.00 -17.35
N SER A 120 -55.64 -5.38 -17.62
CA SER A 120 -56.18 -6.32 -18.62
C SER A 120 -56.27 -7.78 -18.12
N ASP A 121 -57.44 -8.43 -17.95
CA ASP A 121 -58.69 -8.33 -18.71
C ASP A 121 -59.94 -8.62 -17.85
N LYS A 122 -60.89 -7.68 -17.89
CA LYS A 122 -62.32 -8.00 -17.87
C LYS A 122 -62.67 -8.38 -19.31
N GLN A 123 -63.18 -9.58 -19.56
CA GLN A 123 -64.03 -9.79 -20.72
C GLN A 123 -65.00 -10.97 -20.51
N ASP A 124 -66.28 -10.57 -20.47
CA ASP A 124 -67.55 -11.21 -20.83
C ASP A 124 -67.57 -12.71 -21.22
#